data_AF-A0A2V7YRU1-F1
#
_entry.id   AF-A0A2V7YRU1-F1
#
_cell.length_a   1.000
_cell.length_b   1.000
_cell.length_c   1.000
_cell.angle_alpha   90.00
_cell.angle_beta   90.00
_cell.angle_gamma   90.00
#
_symmetry.space_group_name_H-M   'P 1'
#
loop_
_entity.id
_entity.type
_entity.pdbx_description
1 polymer ?
#
loop_
_entity_poly.entity_id
_entity_poly.type
_entity_poly.pdbx_seq_one_letter_code
_entity_poly.pdbx_strand_id
1 'polypeptide(L)'
;MIEVDMSNQRTTLVLGLALLGLAATALPGRAASRDTALGASGEVYQVKAGNYGDLFPNGHAVDATVPVLAIDVTKPGATPQRVLIPETLDPSPDTSASLLYESDSQTVYTLWAAQVGTNSVLKLAGFDGTNWSAPIQVVGNPYATKGSPQFAITRETFQDIADDGTTATKHRTTLHLLWQEESVPGVPETFYTPVVFVEGVYTGINPVYDLSDSVPAPPAAAAAAAAAAPQQTTLLRAPTIQAGRDQRTVIAAFTSPGKQQLATVEIDVLPEELSRLSEKARSHIIEIGRALYPNDLPSLATKARSHIIEIGVAFHPELVSSIADQVQAVILANGDADGPATSIEDLATKARSHIIEIGAKLSGRGLQDGDLTKIVQVDDPSGEDTITPTGQAAYLLQLRLASTRPVPRIGPGTVKLFVSEDGSDVLVSWAQTDKVLYRLSKDGGWSDALTLTLSPTLDINKAYDILGQRVRNR
;
A
#
# COMPACT_ATOMS: atom_id res chain seq x y z
N MET A 1 13.23 -12.67 -90.63
CA MET A 1 12.04 -11.89 -90.24
C MET A 1 11.17 -12.83 -89.43
N ILE A 2 11.15 -12.62 -88.11
CA ILE A 2 10.57 -13.45 -87.03
C ILE A 2 11.09 -14.89 -87.03
N GLU A 3 12.15 -15.12 -86.26
CA GLU A 3 12.74 -16.43 -86.02
C GLU A 3 12.18 -17.03 -84.73
N VAL A 4 11.76 -18.28 -84.85
CA VAL A 4 11.34 -19.20 -83.80
C VAL A 4 12.61 -19.79 -83.18
N ASP A 5 12.71 -19.87 -81.85
CA ASP A 5 13.28 -21.09 -81.28
C ASP A 5 12.72 -21.41 -79.88
N MET A 6 12.57 -22.71 -79.68
CA MET A 6 11.95 -23.43 -78.59
C MET A 6 12.94 -23.71 -77.45
N SER A 7 12.35 -24.12 -76.32
CA SER A 7 12.89 -25.13 -75.42
C SER A 7 14.07 -24.72 -74.51
N ASN A 8 13.78 -24.58 -73.21
CA ASN A 8 14.28 -25.62 -72.31
C ASN A 8 13.48 -25.79 -71.01
N GLN A 9 13.28 -27.07 -70.71
CA GLN A 9 12.60 -27.66 -69.56
C GLN A 9 13.21 -27.25 -68.22
N ARG A 10 12.42 -27.27 -67.14
CA ARG A 10 12.68 -28.11 -65.94
C ARG A 10 11.65 -27.94 -64.82
N THR A 11 11.03 -29.07 -64.50
CA THR A 11 10.76 -29.56 -63.13
C THR A 11 9.74 -28.82 -62.28
N THR A 12 8.50 -29.30 -62.36
CA THR A 12 7.44 -29.11 -61.36
C THR A 12 7.84 -29.83 -60.06
N LEU A 13 8.11 -29.09 -58.97
CA LEU A 13 8.19 -29.65 -57.61
C LEU A 13 7.30 -28.85 -56.65
N VAL A 14 6.31 -29.58 -56.15
CA VAL A 14 5.41 -29.44 -54.99
C VAL A 14 5.86 -28.49 -53.88
N LEU A 15 4.98 -27.61 -53.39
CA LEU A 15 4.52 -27.53 -51.97
C LEU A 15 3.53 -26.35 -51.78
N GLY A 16 2.24 -26.67 -51.72
CA GLY A 16 1.23 -25.77 -51.18
C GLY A 16 1.25 -25.87 -49.65
N LEU A 17 1.88 -24.90 -48.98
CA LEU A 17 1.79 -24.71 -47.54
C LEU A 17 0.73 -23.63 -47.26
N ALA A 18 -0.48 -24.06 -46.91
CA ALA A 18 -1.46 -23.21 -46.24
C ALA A 18 -1.32 -23.44 -44.72
N LEU A 19 -0.36 -22.75 -44.09
CA LEU A 19 -0.36 -22.57 -42.63
C LEU A 19 -1.11 -21.28 -42.32
N LEU A 20 -2.40 -21.40 -41.98
CA LEU A 20 -3.10 -20.39 -41.20
C LEU A 20 -2.43 -20.36 -39.82
N GLY A 21 -1.55 -19.38 -39.61
CA GLY A 21 -1.04 -19.06 -38.28
C GLY A 21 -2.17 -18.47 -37.44
N LEU A 22 -2.74 -19.27 -36.54
CA LEU A 22 -3.43 -18.73 -35.36
C LEU A 22 -2.38 -17.97 -34.54
N ALA A 23 -2.34 -16.65 -34.72
CA ALA A 23 -1.70 -15.77 -33.76
C ALA A 23 -2.51 -15.84 -32.46
N ALA A 24 -2.10 -16.70 -31.54
CA ALA A 24 -2.54 -16.63 -30.15
C ALA A 24 -2.04 -15.30 -29.58
N THR A 25 -2.89 -14.28 -29.63
CA THR A 25 -2.71 -13.04 -28.89
C THR A 25 -2.71 -13.41 -27.41
N ALA A 26 -1.53 -13.55 -26.81
CA ALA A 26 -1.36 -13.62 -25.38
C ALA A 26 -1.96 -12.34 -24.79
N LEU A 27 -3.14 -12.44 -24.17
CA LEU A 27 -3.72 -11.34 -23.43
C LEU A 27 -2.70 -10.92 -22.36
N PRO A 28 -2.40 -9.61 -22.21
CA PRO A 28 -1.51 -9.15 -21.16
C PRO A 28 -2.06 -9.62 -19.80
N GLY A 29 -1.21 -10.30 -19.03
CA GLY A 29 -1.56 -10.81 -17.71
C GLY A 29 -2.06 -9.67 -16.84
N ARG A 30 -3.32 -9.75 -16.40
CA ARG A 30 -3.90 -8.85 -15.40
C ARG A 30 -3.48 -9.32 -14.01
N ALA A 31 -3.20 -8.40 -13.10
CA ALA A 31 -3.16 -8.73 -11.68
C ALA A 31 -4.57 -9.11 -11.22
N ALA A 32 -4.69 -10.01 -10.26
CA ALA A 32 -6.00 -10.30 -9.68
C ALA A 32 -6.44 -9.17 -8.74
N SER A 33 -7.58 -8.57 -9.04
CA SER A 33 -8.27 -7.66 -8.12
C SER A 33 -8.92 -8.45 -6.99
N ARG A 34 -8.98 -7.86 -5.79
CA ARG A 34 -9.86 -8.33 -4.71
C ARG A 34 -11.26 -7.78 -4.95
N ASP A 35 -12.00 -8.38 -5.87
CA ASP A 35 -13.33 -7.91 -6.29
C ASP A 35 -14.47 -8.40 -5.40
N THR A 36 -14.16 -9.13 -4.33
CA THR A 36 -15.12 -9.79 -3.44
C THR A 36 -14.71 -9.57 -1.98
N ALA A 37 -15.69 -9.30 -1.11
CA ALA A 37 -15.51 -9.21 0.33
C ALA A 37 -16.60 -10.01 1.07
N LEU A 38 -16.25 -10.53 2.25
CA LEU A 38 -17.18 -11.25 3.13
C LEU A 38 -17.50 -10.38 4.35
N GLY A 39 -18.78 -10.14 4.59
CA GLY A 39 -19.30 -9.44 5.76
C GLY A 39 -19.31 -10.31 7.02
N ALA A 40 -19.57 -9.68 8.17
CA ALA A 40 -19.53 -10.34 9.47
C ALA A 40 -20.60 -11.43 9.65
N SER A 41 -21.75 -11.32 8.98
CA SER A 41 -22.88 -12.25 9.13
C SER A 41 -23.04 -13.20 7.94
N GLY A 42 -21.99 -13.34 7.11
CA GLY A 42 -21.98 -14.20 5.94
C GLY A 42 -22.53 -13.54 4.66
N GLU A 43 -22.71 -12.23 4.66
CA GLU A 43 -23.00 -11.48 3.44
C GLU A 43 -21.80 -11.52 2.48
N VAL A 44 -22.05 -11.76 1.20
CA VAL A 44 -21.01 -11.67 0.15
C VAL A 44 -21.23 -10.41 -0.65
N TYR A 45 -20.20 -9.59 -0.74
CA TYR A 45 -20.14 -8.39 -1.56
C TYR A 45 -19.26 -8.67 -2.77
N GLN A 46 -19.77 -8.43 -3.98
CA GLN A 46 -19.01 -8.65 -5.21
C GLN A 46 -19.15 -7.48 -6.17
N VAL A 47 -18.03 -6.97 -6.68
CA VAL A 47 -18.05 -5.94 -7.74
C VAL A 47 -18.61 -6.52 -9.03
N LYS A 48 -19.46 -5.74 -9.70
CA LYS A 48 -19.88 -5.93 -11.08
C LYS A 48 -19.53 -4.70 -11.90
N ALA A 49 -18.91 -4.94 -13.05
CA ALA A 49 -18.67 -3.92 -14.07
C ALA A 49 -19.48 -4.28 -15.32
N GLY A 50 -20.10 -3.29 -15.96
CA GLY A 50 -20.93 -3.49 -17.13
C GLY A 50 -21.65 -2.20 -17.53
N ASN A 51 -22.50 -2.27 -18.55
CA ASN A 51 -23.31 -1.12 -18.92
C ASN A 51 -24.48 -0.97 -17.94
N TYR A 52 -24.94 0.27 -17.75
CA TYR A 52 -26.01 0.60 -16.82
C TYR A 52 -27.29 -0.20 -17.10
N GLY A 53 -27.70 -0.35 -18.36
CA GLY A 53 -28.92 -1.09 -18.72
C GLY A 53 -28.83 -2.59 -18.45
N ASP A 54 -27.62 -3.16 -18.54
CA ASP A 54 -27.39 -4.58 -18.24
C ASP A 54 -27.41 -4.83 -16.73
N LEU A 55 -26.85 -3.91 -15.95
CA LEU A 55 -26.77 -4.02 -14.50
C LEU A 55 -28.06 -3.60 -13.79
N PHE A 56 -28.79 -2.63 -14.34
CA PHE A 56 -30.01 -2.04 -13.81
C PHE A 56 -31.11 -1.97 -14.89
N PRO A 57 -31.70 -3.10 -15.31
CA PRO A 57 -32.62 -3.16 -16.45
C PRO A 57 -33.90 -2.33 -16.30
N ASN A 58 -34.30 -2.05 -15.06
CA ASN A 58 -35.46 -1.20 -14.74
C ASN A 58 -35.07 0.22 -14.32
N GLY A 59 -33.78 0.57 -14.38
CA GLY A 59 -33.25 1.85 -13.97
C GLY A 59 -33.28 2.88 -15.10
N HIS A 60 -33.39 4.16 -14.75
CA HIS A 60 -33.42 5.28 -15.71
C HIS A 60 -32.53 6.47 -15.31
N ALA A 61 -31.53 6.26 -14.44
CA ALA A 61 -30.68 7.33 -13.93
C ALA A 61 -29.73 7.89 -15.01
N VAL A 62 -29.33 7.06 -15.98
CA VAL A 62 -28.44 7.40 -17.09
C VAL A 62 -28.77 6.55 -18.32
N ASP A 63 -28.20 6.88 -19.47
CA ASP A 63 -28.28 6.07 -20.68
C ASP A 63 -27.80 4.63 -20.44
N ALA A 64 -28.54 3.65 -21.00
CA ALA A 64 -28.30 2.23 -20.78
C ALA A 64 -26.90 1.75 -21.21
N THR A 65 -26.23 2.47 -22.10
CA THR A 65 -24.90 2.15 -22.62
C THR A 65 -23.75 2.68 -21.77
N VAL A 66 -24.02 3.53 -20.77
CA VAL A 66 -22.98 4.09 -19.91
C VAL A 66 -22.34 2.98 -19.07
N PRO A 67 -21.01 2.83 -19.09
CA PRO A 67 -20.30 1.87 -18.26
C PRO A 67 -20.36 2.30 -16.79
N VAL A 68 -20.76 1.39 -15.90
CA VAL A 68 -20.88 1.67 -14.46
C VAL A 68 -20.27 0.54 -13.62
N LEU A 69 -19.98 0.85 -12.36
CA LEU A 69 -19.63 -0.14 -11.35
C LEU A 69 -20.78 -0.30 -10.34
N ALA A 70 -21.01 -1.53 -9.90
CA ALA A 70 -22.00 -1.87 -8.88
C ALA A 70 -21.44 -2.92 -7.91
N ILE A 71 -22.10 -3.08 -6.77
CA ILE A 71 -21.87 -4.18 -5.84
C ILE A 71 -23.12 -5.04 -5.77
N ASP A 72 -22.95 -6.34 -5.98
CA ASP A 72 -23.93 -7.35 -5.61
C ASP A 72 -23.74 -7.71 -4.14
N VAL A 73 -24.79 -7.53 -3.35
CA VAL A 73 -24.89 -7.87 -1.93
C VAL A 73 -25.76 -9.11 -1.79
N THR A 74 -25.15 -10.23 -1.46
CA THR A 74 -25.85 -11.50 -1.25
C THR A 74 -25.89 -11.83 0.24
N LYS A 75 -27.05 -11.72 0.86
CA LYS A 75 -27.25 -12.13 2.27
C LYS A 75 -27.72 -13.58 2.34
N PRO A 76 -27.36 -14.35 3.38
CA PRO A 76 -27.84 -15.72 3.54
C PRO A 76 -29.38 -15.81 3.49
N GLY A 77 -29.90 -16.63 2.58
CA GLY A 77 -31.35 -16.85 2.42
C GLY A 77 -32.12 -15.70 1.73
N ALA A 78 -31.44 -14.64 1.30
CA ALA A 78 -32.06 -13.51 0.59
C ALA A 78 -31.70 -13.51 -0.90
N THR A 79 -32.53 -12.85 -1.70
CA THR A 79 -32.18 -12.53 -3.09
C THR A 79 -31.05 -11.50 -3.13
N PRO A 80 -30.06 -11.64 -4.02
CA PRO A 80 -29.01 -10.65 -4.18
C PRO A 80 -29.59 -9.26 -4.48
N GLN A 81 -29.08 -8.25 -3.78
CA GLN A 81 -29.37 -6.85 -4.03
C GLN A 81 -28.21 -6.23 -4.79
N ARG A 82 -28.49 -5.50 -5.87
CA ARG A 82 -27.46 -4.73 -6.58
C ARG A 82 -27.54 -3.26 -6.21
N VAL A 83 -26.40 -2.67 -5.86
CA VAL A 83 -26.28 -1.25 -5.50
C VAL A 83 -25.22 -0.61 -6.39
N LEU A 84 -25.53 0.56 -6.95
CA LEU A 84 -24.60 1.34 -7.78
C LEU A 84 -23.48 1.93 -6.92
N ILE A 85 -22.23 1.88 -7.40
CA ILE A 85 -21.10 2.58 -6.76
C ILE A 85 -21.23 4.09 -7.09
N PRO A 86 -21.03 4.99 -6.11
CA PRO A 86 -21.24 6.42 -6.29
C PRO A 86 -20.33 7.01 -7.37
N GLU A 87 -20.82 8.07 -8.03
CA GLU A 87 -20.08 8.83 -9.05
C GLU A 87 -19.57 8.00 -10.25
N THR A 88 -20.21 6.87 -10.54
CA THR A 88 -19.88 6.02 -11.71
C THR A 88 -20.84 6.19 -12.89
N LEU A 89 -21.74 7.18 -12.85
CA LEU A 89 -22.71 7.48 -13.92
C LEU A 89 -22.12 8.34 -15.06
N ASP A 90 -20.80 8.55 -15.07
CA ASP A 90 -20.10 9.28 -16.13
C ASP A 90 -19.88 8.34 -17.34
N PRO A 91 -19.99 8.80 -18.60
CA PRO A 91 -19.64 8.01 -19.78
C PRO A 91 -18.20 7.45 -19.80
N SER A 92 -17.30 7.96 -18.97
CA SER A 92 -15.94 7.44 -18.82
C SER A 92 -15.91 6.12 -18.02
N PRO A 93 -15.32 5.03 -18.54
CA PRO A 93 -15.38 3.71 -17.90
C PRO A 93 -14.49 3.65 -16.65
N ASP A 94 -15.12 3.46 -15.50
CA ASP A 94 -14.42 3.13 -14.28
C ASP A 94 -13.87 1.68 -14.31
N THR A 95 -12.68 1.47 -13.76
CA THR A 95 -12.00 0.16 -13.84
C THR A 95 -11.33 -0.24 -12.54
N SER A 96 -10.91 -1.50 -12.48
CA SER A 96 -9.96 -2.02 -11.49
C SER A 96 -10.43 -1.85 -10.05
N ALA A 97 -11.70 -2.13 -9.75
CA ALA A 97 -12.20 -1.98 -8.40
C ALA A 97 -11.73 -3.11 -7.46
N SER A 98 -11.60 -2.77 -6.18
CA SER A 98 -11.33 -3.69 -5.09
C SER A 98 -12.24 -3.41 -3.89
N LEU A 99 -12.57 -4.46 -3.14
CA LEU A 99 -13.43 -4.43 -1.96
C LEU A 99 -12.69 -4.94 -0.74
N LEU A 100 -13.04 -4.38 0.42
CA LEU A 100 -12.62 -4.87 1.72
C LEU A 100 -13.71 -4.56 2.75
N TYR A 101 -14.02 -5.52 3.60
CA TYR A 101 -14.95 -5.34 4.70
C TYR A 101 -14.18 -4.97 5.97
N GLU A 102 -14.62 -3.90 6.63
CA GLU A 102 -14.12 -3.43 7.92
C GLU A 102 -15.14 -3.81 9.00
N SER A 103 -14.73 -4.68 9.92
CA SER A 103 -15.63 -5.31 10.90
C SER A 103 -16.20 -4.36 11.94
N ASP A 104 -15.45 -3.36 12.36
CA ASP A 104 -15.75 -2.58 13.55
C ASP A 104 -16.82 -1.51 13.24
N SER A 105 -16.67 -0.86 12.09
CA SER A 105 -17.65 0.05 11.47
C SER A 105 -18.69 -0.67 10.60
N GLN A 106 -18.56 -2.00 10.43
CA GLN A 106 -19.42 -2.81 9.55
C GLN A 106 -19.53 -2.26 8.12
N THR A 107 -18.45 -1.67 7.63
CA THR A 107 -18.43 -0.93 6.36
C THR A 107 -17.70 -1.71 5.28
N VAL A 108 -18.29 -1.77 4.08
CA VAL A 108 -17.59 -2.25 2.88
C VAL A 108 -16.95 -1.07 2.18
N TYR A 109 -15.63 -1.00 2.24
CA TYR A 109 -14.88 -0.02 1.46
C TYR A 109 -14.69 -0.52 0.03
N THR A 110 -14.83 0.41 -0.90
CA THR A 110 -14.65 0.19 -2.33
C THR A 110 -13.64 1.18 -2.85
N LEU A 111 -12.56 0.67 -3.46
CA LEU A 111 -11.52 1.46 -4.11
C LEU A 111 -11.56 1.19 -5.61
N TRP A 112 -11.63 2.23 -6.44
CA TRP A 112 -11.66 2.07 -7.89
C TRP A 112 -10.87 3.17 -8.60
N ALA A 113 -10.48 2.90 -9.85
CA ALA A 113 -9.86 3.89 -10.72
C ALA A 113 -10.95 4.54 -11.59
N ALA A 114 -11.20 5.82 -11.35
CA ALA A 114 -12.13 6.63 -12.12
C ALA A 114 -11.41 7.31 -13.28
N GLN A 115 -11.93 7.15 -14.50
CA GLN A 115 -11.33 7.73 -15.70
C GLN A 115 -11.61 9.23 -15.79
N VAL A 116 -10.56 10.00 -16.09
CA VAL A 116 -10.60 11.47 -16.29
C VAL A 116 -9.79 11.78 -17.55
N GLY A 117 -10.49 11.88 -18.69
CA GLY A 117 -9.86 12.01 -20.00
C GLY A 117 -9.10 10.74 -20.40
N THR A 118 -7.78 10.84 -20.57
CA THR A 118 -6.90 9.69 -20.83
C THR A 118 -6.20 9.15 -19.58
N ASN A 119 -6.44 9.80 -18.44
CA ASN A 119 -5.80 9.50 -17.16
C ASN A 119 -6.85 8.99 -16.18
N SER A 120 -6.43 8.66 -14.95
CA SER A 120 -7.39 8.25 -13.93
C SER A 120 -6.98 8.74 -12.55
N VAL A 121 -7.99 8.93 -11.70
CA VAL A 121 -7.82 9.18 -10.27
C VAL A 121 -8.33 7.97 -9.49
N LEU A 122 -7.86 7.80 -8.27
CA LEU A 122 -8.43 6.78 -7.39
C LEU A 122 -9.56 7.39 -6.57
N LYS A 123 -10.65 6.65 -6.43
CA LYS A 123 -11.77 6.99 -5.56
C LYS A 123 -12.00 5.89 -4.55
N LEU A 124 -12.35 6.28 -3.34
CA LEU A 124 -12.64 5.40 -2.22
C LEU A 124 -13.97 5.81 -1.58
N ALA A 125 -14.87 4.86 -1.36
CA ALA A 125 -16.12 5.10 -0.64
C ALA A 125 -16.47 3.90 0.26
N GLY A 126 -17.08 4.17 1.41
CA GLY A 126 -17.61 3.17 2.32
C GLY A 126 -19.11 2.96 2.13
N PHE A 127 -19.57 1.72 2.20
CA PHE A 127 -20.98 1.34 2.18
C PHE A 127 -21.36 0.65 3.49
N ASP A 128 -22.32 1.21 4.23
CA ASP A 128 -22.76 0.71 5.55
C ASP A 128 -23.84 -0.40 5.47
N GLY A 129 -24.13 -0.88 4.26
CA GLY A 129 -25.24 -1.79 3.96
C GLY A 129 -26.51 -1.09 3.45
N THR A 130 -26.60 0.23 3.60
CA THR A 130 -27.73 1.07 3.18
C THR A 130 -27.29 2.29 2.39
N ASN A 131 -26.31 3.03 2.90
CA ASN A 131 -25.85 4.32 2.38
C ASN A 131 -24.37 4.27 2.02
N TRP A 132 -24.01 5.14 1.08
CA TRP A 132 -22.62 5.41 0.73
C TRP A 132 -22.11 6.63 1.47
N SER A 133 -20.85 6.58 1.91
CA SER A 133 -20.09 7.77 2.29
C SER A 133 -19.83 8.65 1.06
N ALA A 134 -19.49 9.92 1.30
CA ALA A 134 -18.92 10.76 0.25
C ALA A 134 -17.63 10.09 -0.29
N PRO A 135 -17.42 10.05 -1.61
CA PRO A 135 -16.18 9.54 -2.19
C PRO A 135 -14.97 10.39 -1.79
N ILE A 136 -13.91 9.74 -1.33
CA ILE A 136 -12.59 10.34 -1.10
C ILE A 136 -11.79 10.16 -2.38
N GLN A 137 -11.31 11.26 -2.95
CA GLN A 137 -10.42 11.22 -4.10
C GLN A 137 -8.96 11.15 -3.63
N VAL A 138 -8.26 10.11 -4.06
CA VAL A 138 -6.83 9.93 -3.82
C VAL A 138 -6.08 10.32 -5.08
N VAL A 139 -5.27 11.38 -4.98
CA VAL A 139 -4.55 11.98 -6.11
C VAL A 139 -3.04 11.79 -5.91
N GLY A 140 -2.45 10.87 -6.68
CA GLY A 140 -1.01 10.87 -6.96
C GLY A 140 -0.71 11.79 -8.15
N ASN A 141 -0.03 11.33 -9.19
CA ASN A 141 0.11 12.12 -10.42
C ASN A 141 -1.23 12.17 -11.18
N PRO A 142 -1.90 13.33 -11.34
CA PRO A 142 -3.18 13.42 -12.04
C PRO A 142 -3.07 13.13 -13.54
N TYR A 143 -1.85 13.13 -14.08
CA TYR A 143 -1.56 12.87 -15.49
C TYR A 143 -1.13 11.42 -15.78
N ALA A 144 -1.22 10.53 -14.79
CA ALA A 144 -0.85 9.12 -14.94
C ALA A 144 -2.08 8.21 -14.87
N THR A 145 -2.05 7.13 -15.64
CA THR A 145 -3.04 6.05 -15.50
C THR A 145 -2.77 5.27 -14.21
N LYS A 146 -3.86 4.84 -13.56
CA LYS A 146 -3.83 4.10 -12.29
C LYS A 146 -4.13 2.64 -12.57
N GLY A 147 -3.27 1.76 -12.07
CA GLY A 147 -3.38 0.31 -12.26
C GLY A 147 -3.39 -0.44 -10.93
N SER A 148 -4.06 -1.60 -10.95
CA SER A 148 -4.00 -2.61 -9.89
C SER A 148 -4.18 -2.06 -8.46
N PRO A 149 -5.18 -1.21 -8.19
CA PRO A 149 -5.36 -0.66 -6.85
C PRO A 149 -5.79 -1.79 -5.90
N GLN A 150 -5.19 -1.78 -4.71
CA GLN A 150 -5.44 -2.71 -3.63
C GLN A 150 -5.35 -1.97 -2.31
N PHE A 151 -5.95 -2.55 -1.27
CA PHE A 151 -5.81 -1.99 0.05
C PHE A 151 -5.95 -3.04 1.16
N ALA A 152 -5.47 -2.68 2.34
CA ALA A 152 -5.55 -3.43 3.58
C ALA A 152 -5.93 -2.48 4.73
N ILE A 153 -6.36 -3.02 5.87
CA ILE A 153 -6.79 -2.25 7.04
C ILE A 153 -5.84 -2.55 8.20
N THR A 154 -5.51 -1.51 8.97
CA THR A 154 -5.03 -1.63 10.34
C THR A 154 -5.95 -0.88 11.28
N ARG A 155 -5.93 -1.27 12.56
CA ARG A 155 -6.79 -0.72 13.61
C ARG A 155 -5.98 -0.43 14.85
N GLU A 156 -6.39 0.60 15.55
CA GLU A 156 -5.85 0.95 16.85
C GLU A 156 -6.96 1.52 17.73
N THR A 157 -6.82 1.31 19.03
CA THR A 157 -7.59 2.00 20.06
C THR A 157 -6.62 2.76 20.95
N PHE A 158 -6.89 4.04 21.20
CA PHE A 158 -6.01 4.94 21.94
C PHE A 158 -6.81 5.80 22.93
N GLN A 159 -6.17 6.31 23.98
CA GLN A 159 -6.82 7.21 24.93
C GLN A 159 -6.64 8.65 24.48
N ASP A 160 -7.72 9.39 24.28
CA ASP A 160 -7.71 10.83 24.09
C ASP A 160 -7.91 11.57 25.41
N ILE A 161 -7.08 12.56 25.67
CA ILE A 161 -7.10 13.33 26.92
C ILE A 161 -7.46 14.76 26.56
N ALA A 162 -8.66 15.19 26.92
CA ALA A 162 -9.12 16.55 26.72
C ALA A 162 -8.39 17.53 27.65
N ASP A 163 -8.48 18.82 27.34
CA ASP A 163 -7.83 19.90 28.11
C ASP A 163 -8.29 19.97 29.57
N ASP A 164 -9.48 19.46 29.88
CA ASP A 164 -10.03 19.37 31.24
C ASP A 164 -9.56 18.13 32.01
N GLY A 165 -8.68 17.31 31.41
CA GLY A 165 -8.15 16.08 31.99
C GLY A 165 -9.08 14.87 31.86
N THR A 166 -10.23 15.00 31.19
CA THR A 166 -11.10 13.85 30.91
C THR A 166 -10.49 12.95 29.84
N THR A 167 -10.63 11.64 30.04
CA THR A 167 -10.11 10.62 29.12
C THR A 167 -11.24 9.97 28.34
N ALA A 168 -11.16 9.97 27.02
CA ALA A 168 -12.07 9.26 26.14
C ALA A 168 -11.31 8.21 25.32
N THR A 169 -11.81 7.00 25.24
CA THR A 169 -11.25 5.99 24.33
C THR A 169 -11.70 6.30 22.90
N LYS A 170 -10.75 6.33 21.96
CA LYS A 170 -10.99 6.54 20.53
C LYS A 170 -10.45 5.37 19.69
N HIS A 171 -11.04 5.19 18.53
CA HIS A 171 -10.70 4.17 17.55
C HIS A 171 -10.16 4.83 16.27
N ARG A 172 -9.02 4.33 15.80
CA ARG A 172 -8.38 4.73 14.54
C ARG A 172 -8.40 3.55 13.58
N THR A 173 -8.94 3.77 12.39
CA THR A 173 -8.88 2.83 11.27
C THR A 173 -8.04 3.43 10.18
N THR A 174 -6.99 2.74 9.75
CA THR A 174 -6.15 3.17 8.63
C THR A 174 -6.34 2.23 7.46
N LEU A 175 -6.81 2.78 6.34
CA LEU A 175 -6.81 2.08 5.06
C LEU A 175 -5.47 2.33 4.37
N HIS A 176 -4.74 1.26 4.12
CA HIS A 176 -3.46 1.29 3.43
C HIS A 176 -3.69 1.03 1.95
N LEU A 177 -3.65 2.07 1.12
CA LEU A 177 -3.89 1.96 -0.31
C LEU A 177 -2.57 1.78 -1.05
N LEU A 178 -2.55 0.82 -1.97
CA LEU A 178 -1.43 0.51 -2.86
C LEU A 178 -1.93 0.53 -4.30
N TRP A 179 -1.23 1.22 -5.20
CA TRP A 179 -1.58 1.23 -6.61
C TRP A 179 -0.35 1.45 -7.47
N GLN A 180 -0.58 1.46 -8.78
CA GLN A 180 0.46 1.73 -9.75
C GLN A 180 0.17 2.95 -10.57
N GLU A 181 1.19 3.74 -10.85
CA GLU A 181 1.10 4.84 -11.79
C GLU A 181 2.02 4.60 -12.97
N GLU A 182 1.46 4.77 -14.16
CA GLU A 182 2.21 4.68 -15.40
C GLU A 182 2.30 6.09 -16.00
N SER A 183 3.31 6.84 -15.54
CA SER A 183 3.66 8.15 -16.10
C SER A 183 4.41 8.02 -17.44
N VAL A 184 5.13 6.91 -17.62
CA VAL A 184 5.78 6.52 -18.88
C VAL A 184 5.21 5.18 -19.33
N PRO A 185 4.75 5.04 -20.60
CA PRO A 185 4.22 3.79 -21.09
C PRO A 185 5.18 2.61 -20.89
N GLY A 186 4.66 1.53 -20.30
CA GLY A 186 5.34 0.28 -20.02
C GLY A 186 6.07 0.22 -18.67
N VAL A 187 6.17 1.34 -17.93
CA VAL A 187 6.98 1.42 -16.71
C VAL A 187 6.12 1.86 -15.52
N PRO A 188 5.31 0.95 -14.94
CA PRO A 188 4.50 1.28 -13.78
C PRO A 188 5.37 1.39 -12.51
N GLU A 189 5.24 2.50 -11.80
CA GLU A 189 5.78 2.71 -10.45
C GLU A 189 4.70 2.40 -9.41
N THR A 190 5.11 2.00 -8.20
CA THR A 190 4.17 1.57 -7.16
C THR A 190 4.11 2.59 -6.04
N PHE A 191 2.90 3.07 -5.76
CA PHE A 191 2.64 4.13 -4.79
C PHE A 191 1.78 3.62 -3.63
N TYR A 192 1.97 4.26 -2.50
CA TYR A 192 1.28 3.98 -1.24
C TYR A 192 0.71 5.26 -0.63
N THR A 193 -0.47 5.17 -0.02
CA THR A 193 -1.02 6.23 0.83
C THR A 193 -1.84 5.66 1.98
N PRO A 194 -1.76 6.25 3.19
CA PRO A 194 -2.73 6.01 4.25
C PRO A 194 -3.99 6.86 4.04
N VAL A 195 -5.16 6.28 4.29
CA VAL A 195 -6.41 7.02 4.49
C VAL A 195 -6.88 6.72 5.90
N VAL A 196 -6.82 7.73 6.78
CA VAL A 196 -7.04 7.58 8.21
C VAL A 196 -8.45 8.03 8.58
N PHE A 197 -9.13 7.22 9.38
CA PHE A 197 -10.42 7.52 10.00
C PHE A 197 -10.27 7.48 11.51
N VAL A 198 -10.81 8.47 12.21
CA VAL A 198 -10.91 8.48 13.68
C VAL A 198 -12.39 8.54 14.02
N GLU A 199 -12.89 7.59 14.82
CA GLU A 199 -14.33 7.44 15.11
C GLU A 199 -15.18 7.38 13.82
N GLY A 200 -14.67 6.72 12.77
CA GLY A 200 -15.32 6.62 11.46
C GLY A 200 -15.28 7.90 10.62
N VAL A 201 -14.67 8.98 11.10
CA VAL A 201 -14.56 10.26 10.37
C VAL A 201 -13.21 10.35 9.67
N TYR A 202 -13.23 10.56 8.35
CA TYR A 202 -12.02 10.77 7.55
C TYR A 202 -11.27 12.03 7.99
N THR A 203 -9.94 11.93 8.14
CA THR A 203 -9.09 13.02 8.62
C THR A 203 -8.75 14.07 7.56
N GLY A 204 -9.03 13.83 6.28
CA GLY A 204 -8.78 14.79 5.20
C GLY A 204 -7.37 14.78 4.62
N ILE A 205 -6.45 13.98 5.18
CA ILE A 205 -5.03 13.97 4.81
C ILE A 205 -4.62 12.58 4.29
N ASN A 206 -3.94 12.54 3.14
CA ASN A 206 -3.48 11.30 2.48
C ASN A 206 -2.20 11.52 1.66
N PRO A 207 -1.02 11.62 2.31
CA PRO A 207 0.26 11.78 1.61
C PRO A 207 0.55 10.57 0.72
N VAL A 208 1.12 10.83 -0.45
CA VAL A 208 1.46 9.80 -1.43
C VAL A 208 2.96 9.54 -1.38
N TYR A 209 3.34 8.26 -1.25
CA TYR A 209 4.73 7.81 -1.21
C TYR A 209 5.02 6.91 -2.41
N ASP A 210 6.09 7.18 -3.15
CA ASP A 210 6.68 6.19 -4.05
C ASP A 210 7.43 5.15 -3.22
N LEU A 211 7.00 3.89 -3.28
CA LEU A 211 7.65 2.83 -2.52
C LEU A 211 9.04 2.49 -3.08
N SER A 212 9.32 2.81 -4.35
CA SER A 212 10.63 2.60 -4.95
C SER A 212 11.72 3.43 -4.29
N ASP A 213 11.39 4.57 -3.67
CA ASP A 213 12.35 5.41 -2.93
C ASP A 213 12.96 4.67 -1.73
N SER A 214 12.22 3.71 -1.17
CA SER A 214 12.65 2.92 -0.01
C SER A 214 13.56 1.74 -0.39
N VAL A 215 13.73 1.47 -1.68
CA VAL A 215 14.53 0.33 -2.16
C VAL A 215 15.98 0.79 -2.37
N PRO A 216 17.00 0.15 -1.79
CA PRO A 216 18.39 0.53 -2.02
C PRO A 216 18.80 0.24 -3.48
N ALA A 217 19.80 0.96 -3.99
CA ALA A 217 20.36 0.64 -5.30
C ALA A 217 20.99 -0.78 -5.26
N PRO A 218 20.78 -1.63 -6.28
CA PRO A 218 21.45 -2.91 -6.35
C PRO A 218 22.97 -2.72 -6.53
N PRO A 219 23.80 -3.69 -6.08
CA PRO A 219 25.23 -3.69 -6.39
C PRO A 219 25.48 -3.56 -7.90
N ALA A 220 26.58 -2.89 -8.29
CA ALA A 220 26.84 -2.56 -9.71
C ALA A 220 26.78 -3.77 -10.67
N ALA A 221 27.29 -4.92 -10.25
CA ALA A 221 27.23 -6.15 -11.04
C ALA A 221 25.78 -6.66 -11.24
N ALA A 222 24.95 -6.56 -10.19
CA ALA A 222 23.54 -6.91 -10.26
C ALA A 222 22.76 -5.90 -11.10
N ALA A 223 23.07 -4.60 -11.01
CA ALA A 223 22.49 -3.56 -11.84
C ALA A 223 22.77 -3.79 -13.34
N ALA A 224 24.01 -4.16 -13.69
CA ALA A 224 24.37 -4.48 -15.07
C ALA A 224 23.66 -5.73 -15.59
N ALA A 225 23.55 -6.78 -14.76
CA ALA A 225 22.82 -8.00 -15.10
C ALA A 225 21.31 -7.75 -15.30
N ALA A 226 20.73 -6.89 -14.46
CA ALA A 226 19.35 -6.43 -14.57
C ALA A 226 19.12 -5.66 -15.88
N ALA A 227 19.98 -4.70 -16.20
CA ALA A 227 19.87 -3.92 -17.44
C ALA A 227 19.90 -4.80 -18.71
N ALA A 228 20.61 -5.94 -18.68
CA ALA A 228 20.66 -6.90 -19.77
C ALA A 228 19.48 -7.91 -19.80
N ALA A 229 18.71 -8.03 -18.72
CA ALA A 229 17.61 -8.99 -18.61
C ALA A 229 16.30 -8.46 -19.21
N PRO A 230 15.47 -9.31 -19.84
CA PRO A 230 14.14 -8.91 -20.30
C PRO A 230 13.25 -8.46 -19.12
N GLN A 231 12.64 -7.29 -19.24
CA GLN A 231 11.71 -6.78 -18.24
C GLN A 231 10.50 -7.69 -18.09
N GLN A 232 10.13 -7.98 -16.84
CA GLN A 232 8.97 -8.80 -16.50
C GLN A 232 7.73 -7.90 -16.33
N THR A 233 7.19 -7.40 -17.44
CA THR A 233 6.12 -6.38 -17.45
C THR A 233 4.84 -6.83 -16.75
N THR A 234 4.50 -8.13 -16.75
CA THR A 234 3.35 -8.66 -16.02
C THR A 234 3.56 -8.69 -14.51
N LEU A 235 4.79 -8.96 -14.04
CA LEU A 235 5.12 -8.90 -12.62
C LEU A 235 5.13 -7.45 -12.12
N LEU A 236 5.66 -6.55 -12.95
CA LEU A 236 5.58 -5.11 -12.73
C LEU A 236 4.16 -4.61 -12.57
N ARG A 237 3.12 -5.37 -12.98
CA ARG A 237 1.72 -4.97 -12.85
C ARG A 237 0.96 -5.65 -11.71
N ALA A 238 1.64 -6.46 -10.90
CA ALA A 238 1.03 -7.31 -9.87
C ALA A 238 1.56 -7.02 -8.46
N PRO A 239 1.53 -5.75 -7.98
CA PRO A 239 1.86 -5.47 -6.60
C PRO A 239 0.79 -6.09 -5.68
N THR A 240 1.07 -6.24 -4.40
CA THR A 240 0.10 -6.73 -3.43
C THR A 240 0.28 -6.06 -2.08
N ILE A 241 -0.83 -5.88 -1.35
CA ILE A 241 -0.81 -5.46 0.05
C ILE A 241 -1.69 -6.36 0.90
N GLN A 242 -1.21 -6.75 2.06
CA GLN A 242 -1.94 -7.62 2.98
C GLN A 242 -1.66 -7.25 4.44
N ALA A 243 -2.51 -7.70 5.36
CA ALA A 243 -2.22 -7.61 6.78
C ALA A 243 -0.93 -8.37 7.13
N GLY A 244 -0.16 -7.81 8.06
CA GLY A 244 0.97 -8.46 8.70
C GLY A 244 0.54 -9.27 9.92
N ARG A 245 1.51 -9.61 10.78
CA ARG A 245 1.36 -10.58 11.89
C ARG A 245 0.34 -10.22 12.97
N ASP A 246 0.07 -8.94 13.17
CA ASP A 246 -0.62 -8.45 14.38
C ASP A 246 -1.78 -7.48 14.10
N GLN A 247 -2.23 -7.41 12.84
CA GLN A 247 -3.29 -6.49 12.39
C GLN A 247 -2.98 -4.98 12.56
N ARG A 248 -1.79 -4.62 13.05
CA ARG A 248 -1.30 -3.24 13.19
C ARG A 248 -0.33 -2.87 12.08
N THR A 249 0.34 -3.85 11.49
CA THR A 249 1.10 -3.67 10.24
C THR A 249 0.42 -4.22 9.01
N VAL A 250 0.82 -3.68 7.86
CA VAL A 250 0.60 -4.27 6.55
C VAL A 250 1.92 -4.54 5.86
N ILE A 251 1.93 -5.53 4.97
CA ILE A 251 3.07 -5.85 4.10
C ILE A 251 2.69 -5.52 2.67
N ALA A 252 3.44 -4.61 2.06
CA ALA A 252 3.36 -4.31 0.64
C ALA A 252 4.48 -5.03 -0.11
N ALA A 253 4.16 -5.70 -1.21
CA ALA A 253 5.13 -6.34 -2.08
C ALA A 253 4.96 -5.85 -3.51
N PHE A 254 6.07 -5.43 -4.12
CA PHE A 254 6.04 -4.77 -5.40
C PHE A 254 7.37 -4.96 -6.12
N THR A 255 7.40 -4.60 -7.40
CA THR A 255 8.62 -4.58 -8.18
C THR A 255 9.01 -3.14 -8.48
N SER A 256 10.24 -2.74 -8.12
CA SER A 256 10.78 -1.44 -8.49
C SER A 256 11.33 -1.53 -9.92
N PRO A 257 10.75 -0.82 -10.91
CA PRO A 257 11.17 -0.93 -12.31
C PRO A 257 12.60 -0.44 -12.54
N GLY A 258 12.97 0.71 -11.96
CA GLY A 258 14.30 1.30 -12.14
C GLY A 258 15.43 0.46 -11.50
N LYS A 259 15.12 -0.24 -10.40
CA LYS A 259 16.09 -1.06 -9.66
C LYS A 259 16.03 -2.55 -10.06
N GLN A 260 15.01 -2.96 -10.82
CA GLN A 260 14.69 -4.35 -11.16
C GLN A 260 14.76 -5.31 -9.95
N GLN A 261 14.25 -4.84 -8.82
CA GLN A 261 14.17 -5.62 -7.59
C GLN A 261 12.71 -5.81 -7.22
N LEU A 262 12.38 -7.03 -6.78
CA LEU A 262 11.17 -7.26 -6.01
C LEU A 262 11.50 -6.90 -4.55
N ALA A 263 10.70 -6.02 -3.98
CA ALA A 263 10.83 -5.53 -2.62
C ALA A 263 9.58 -5.86 -1.81
N THR A 264 9.77 -6.06 -0.50
CA THR A 264 8.71 -6.08 0.48
C THR A 264 8.96 -4.98 1.51
N VAL A 265 7.93 -4.19 1.77
CA VAL A 265 7.94 -3.12 2.76
C VAL A 265 6.86 -3.41 3.79
N GLU A 266 7.28 -3.48 5.05
CA GLU A 266 6.38 -3.48 6.18
C GLU A 266 6.02 -2.04 6.52
N ILE A 267 4.74 -1.79 6.75
CA ILE A 267 4.21 -0.47 7.07
C ILE A 267 3.49 -0.59 8.41
N ASP A 268 4.00 0.09 9.42
CA ASP A 268 3.44 0.16 10.78
C ASP A 268 2.79 1.51 11.03
N VAL A 269 1.62 1.49 11.66
CA VAL A 269 0.98 2.68 12.19
C VAL A 269 1.44 2.81 13.64
N LEU A 270 2.26 3.82 13.92
CA LEU A 270 2.82 4.04 15.26
C LEU A 270 1.75 4.61 16.20
N PRO A 271 1.88 4.40 17.52
CA PRO A 271 0.78 4.68 18.43
C PRO A 271 0.49 6.17 18.52
N GLU A 272 -0.77 6.53 18.66
CA GLU A 272 -1.18 7.93 18.78
C GLU A 272 -0.57 8.62 20.02
N GLU A 273 -0.38 7.86 21.10
CA GLU A 273 0.31 8.29 22.31
C GLU A 273 1.77 8.70 22.03
N LEU A 274 2.46 8.08 21.06
CA LEU A 274 3.83 8.45 20.70
C LEU A 274 3.89 9.81 20.01
N SER A 275 3.00 10.05 19.04
CA SER A 275 2.87 11.36 18.37
C SER A 275 2.67 12.46 19.40
N ARG A 276 1.69 12.27 20.31
CA ARG A 276 1.36 13.25 21.34
C ARG A 276 2.47 13.46 22.37
N LEU A 277 3.15 12.40 22.81
CA LEU A 277 4.31 12.51 23.69
C LEU A 277 5.40 13.37 23.03
N SER A 278 5.74 13.07 21.78
CA SER A 278 6.79 13.78 21.04
C SER A 278 6.46 15.27 20.85
N GLU A 279 5.20 15.60 20.57
CA GLU A 279 4.78 16.96 20.28
C GLU A 279 4.63 17.81 21.55
N LYS A 280 4.07 17.23 22.63
CA LYS A 280 4.02 17.89 23.94
C LYS A 280 5.42 18.13 24.49
N ALA A 281 6.33 17.17 24.34
CA ALA A 281 7.73 17.34 24.72
C ALA A 281 8.42 18.46 23.93
N ARG A 282 8.23 18.50 22.60
CA ARG A 282 8.74 19.59 21.74
C ARG A 282 8.26 20.95 22.23
N SER A 283 6.94 21.09 22.39
CA SER A 283 6.30 22.33 22.83
C SER A 283 6.85 22.79 24.19
N HIS A 284 6.99 21.88 25.15
CA HIS A 284 7.54 22.19 26.46
C HIS A 284 9.00 22.63 26.39
N ILE A 285 9.85 21.93 25.63
CA ILE A 285 11.27 22.27 25.46
C ILE A 285 11.43 23.69 24.90
N ILE A 286 10.61 24.08 23.91
CA ILE A 286 10.59 25.44 23.37
C ILE A 286 10.20 26.45 24.46
N GLU A 287 9.14 26.16 25.21
CA GLU A 287 8.63 27.05 26.27
C GLU A 287 9.70 27.34 27.34
N ILE A 288 10.27 26.31 27.95
CA ILE A 288 11.27 26.48 29.01
C ILE A 288 12.63 26.94 28.46
N GLY A 289 12.93 26.60 27.21
CA GLY A 289 14.17 26.94 26.54
C GLY A 289 14.31 28.43 26.25
N ARG A 290 13.21 29.19 26.13
CA ARG A 290 13.26 30.66 26.01
C ARG A 290 14.03 31.35 27.14
N ALA A 291 14.04 30.76 28.34
CA ALA A 291 14.75 31.30 29.50
C ALA A 291 16.12 30.65 29.73
N LEU A 292 16.30 29.41 29.28
CA LEU A 292 17.46 28.58 29.64
C LEU A 292 18.46 28.41 28.49
N TYR A 293 18.03 28.44 27.24
CA TYR A 293 18.90 28.22 26.09
C TYR A 293 19.59 29.53 25.63
N PRO A 294 20.87 29.51 25.23
CA PRO A 294 21.82 28.38 25.29
C PRO A 294 22.59 28.30 26.62
N ASN A 295 22.27 29.15 27.61
CA ASN A 295 23.14 29.44 28.75
C ASN A 295 23.10 28.39 29.88
N ASP A 296 22.02 27.63 30.02
CA ASP A 296 21.77 26.66 31.09
C ASP A 296 21.11 25.37 30.55
N LEU A 297 21.86 24.67 29.70
CA LEU A 297 21.47 23.36 29.16
C LEU A 297 21.22 22.29 30.25
N PRO A 298 21.98 22.22 31.37
CA PRO A 298 21.69 21.26 32.43
C PRO A 298 20.28 21.41 33.01
N SER A 299 19.86 22.64 33.35
CA SER A 299 18.51 22.88 33.85
C SER A 299 17.44 22.59 32.80
N LEU A 300 17.69 22.95 31.54
CA LEU A 300 16.80 22.64 30.42
C LEU A 300 16.58 21.13 30.29
N ALA A 301 17.66 20.36 30.27
CA ALA A 301 17.63 18.91 30.10
C ALA A 301 16.89 18.20 31.26
N THR A 302 17.14 18.60 32.51
CA THR A 302 16.46 18.02 33.68
C THR A 302 14.96 18.31 33.69
N LYS A 303 14.56 19.54 33.33
CA LYS A 303 13.13 19.91 33.24
C LYS A 303 12.43 19.17 32.10
N ALA A 304 13.04 19.13 30.92
CA ALA A 304 12.52 18.40 29.76
C ALA A 304 12.31 16.90 30.08
N ARG A 305 13.34 16.26 30.67
CA ARG A 305 13.25 14.86 31.12
C ARG A 305 12.10 14.63 32.08
N SER A 306 11.96 15.49 33.10
CA SER A 306 10.92 15.34 34.11
C SER A 306 9.52 15.45 33.50
N HIS A 307 9.32 16.39 32.58
CA HIS A 307 8.06 16.55 31.88
C HIS A 307 7.72 15.38 30.95
N ILE A 308 8.70 14.84 30.22
CA ILE A 308 8.52 13.64 29.38
C ILE A 308 8.04 12.45 30.23
N ILE A 309 8.60 12.28 31.43
CA ILE A 309 8.16 11.22 32.36
C ILE A 309 6.72 11.44 32.83
N GLU A 310 6.37 12.68 33.16
CA GLU A 310 5.03 13.06 33.61
C GLU A 310 3.95 12.80 32.55
N ILE A 311 4.19 13.22 31.30
CA ILE A 311 3.19 13.13 30.22
C ILE A 311 3.20 11.77 29.49
N GLY A 312 4.28 11.00 29.61
CA GLY A 312 4.48 9.75 28.89
C GLY A 312 3.73 8.54 29.46
N VAL A 313 3.07 8.68 30.61
CA VAL A 313 2.40 7.59 31.33
C VAL A 313 1.42 6.79 30.45
N ALA A 314 0.79 7.43 29.46
CA ALA A 314 -0.16 6.80 28.56
C ALA A 314 0.47 5.94 27.45
N PHE A 315 1.74 6.15 27.09
CA PHE A 315 2.42 5.40 26.03
C PHE A 315 2.88 4.03 26.53
N HIS A 316 3.98 3.99 27.29
CA HIS A 316 4.56 2.78 27.85
C HIS A 316 5.45 3.17 29.05
N PRO A 317 5.00 3.02 30.30
CA PRO A 317 5.73 3.48 31.48
C PRO A 317 7.19 2.98 31.55
N GLU A 318 7.43 1.75 31.10
CA GLU A 318 8.74 1.11 31.03
C GLU A 318 9.69 1.74 30.00
N LEU A 319 9.16 2.33 28.92
CA LEU A 319 9.95 2.93 27.84
C LEU A 319 10.21 4.42 28.08
N VAL A 320 9.26 5.11 28.71
CA VAL A 320 9.26 6.57 28.88
C VAL A 320 10.50 7.06 29.63
N SER A 321 10.96 6.33 30.64
CA SER A 321 12.20 6.70 31.35
C SER A 321 13.43 6.65 30.43
N SER A 322 13.54 5.61 29.59
CA SER A 322 14.64 5.49 28.63
C SER A 322 14.59 6.58 27.57
N ILE A 323 13.39 6.90 27.05
CA ILE A 323 13.19 8.00 26.12
C ILE A 323 13.61 9.33 26.76
N ALA A 324 13.16 9.59 27.99
CA ALA A 324 13.46 10.82 28.71
C ALA A 324 14.97 10.98 29.00
N ASP A 325 15.65 9.89 29.37
CA ASP A 325 17.10 9.87 29.57
C ASP A 325 17.88 10.17 28.28
N GLN A 326 17.44 9.62 27.14
CA GLN A 326 18.06 9.88 25.84
C GLN A 326 17.84 11.33 25.38
N VAL A 327 16.64 11.87 25.55
CA VAL A 327 16.37 13.29 25.26
C VAL A 327 17.21 14.20 26.16
N GLN A 328 17.38 13.85 27.43
CA GLN A 328 18.29 14.58 28.33
C GLN A 328 19.71 14.61 27.75
N ALA A 329 20.22 13.47 27.27
CA ALA A 329 21.55 13.38 26.67
C ALA A 329 21.68 14.24 25.40
N VAL A 330 20.68 14.25 24.53
CA VAL A 330 20.63 15.09 23.31
C VAL A 330 20.67 16.58 23.67
N ILE A 331 19.90 17.01 24.67
CA ILE A 331 19.91 18.40 25.12
C ILE A 331 21.27 18.78 25.72
N LEU A 332 21.87 17.91 26.53
CA LEU A 332 23.20 18.14 27.13
C LEU A 332 24.32 18.19 26.08
N ALA A 333 24.19 17.42 24.99
CA ALA A 333 25.08 17.46 23.84
C ALA A 333 24.82 18.67 22.92
N ASN A 334 23.80 19.49 23.22
CA ASN A 334 23.30 20.56 22.37
C ASN A 334 22.95 20.05 20.95
N GLY A 335 22.35 18.88 20.82
CA GLY A 335 22.04 18.27 19.52
C GLY A 335 22.40 16.78 19.47
N ASP A 336 22.50 16.26 18.26
CA ASP A 336 22.69 14.85 17.94
C ASP A 336 23.89 14.66 16.99
N ALA A 337 24.01 13.46 16.41
CA ALA A 337 25.09 13.12 15.48
C ALA A 337 25.14 14.02 14.23
N ASP A 338 24.05 14.70 13.88
CA ASP A 338 23.96 15.59 12.73
C ASP A 338 24.45 17.02 13.04
N GLY A 339 24.91 17.27 14.27
CA GLY A 339 25.60 18.50 14.68
C GLY A 339 24.86 19.31 15.74
N PRO A 340 25.49 20.39 16.25
CA PRO A 340 24.89 21.20 17.31
C PRO A 340 23.64 21.92 16.80
N ALA A 341 22.63 22.01 17.66
CA ALA A 341 21.44 22.78 17.42
C ALA A 341 21.79 24.28 17.30
N THR A 342 21.15 24.93 16.34
CA THR A 342 21.34 26.35 16.00
C THR A 342 20.36 27.27 16.70
N SER A 343 19.27 26.72 17.23
CA SER A 343 18.19 27.42 17.93
C SER A 343 17.51 26.47 18.93
N ILE A 344 16.65 27.01 19.79
CA ILE A 344 15.85 26.17 20.70
C ILE A 344 14.80 25.35 19.92
N GLU A 345 14.27 25.90 18.84
CA GLU A 345 13.34 25.22 17.94
C GLU A 345 13.99 24.02 17.24
N ASP A 346 15.24 24.18 16.79
CA ASP A 346 16.05 23.10 16.23
C ASP A 346 16.35 22.02 17.28
N LEU A 347 16.77 22.41 18.49
CA LEU A 347 17.01 21.46 19.59
C LEU A 347 15.75 20.69 19.98
N ALA A 348 14.61 21.36 20.06
CA ALA A 348 13.32 20.73 20.36
C ALA A 348 12.88 19.78 19.24
N THR A 349 13.16 20.13 17.98
CA THR A 349 12.89 19.27 16.82
C THR A 349 13.76 18.02 16.85
N LYS A 350 15.07 18.14 17.14
CA LYS A 350 15.96 16.99 17.34
C LYS A 350 15.49 16.09 18.49
N ALA A 351 15.14 16.67 19.63
CA ALA A 351 14.58 15.93 20.76
C ALA A 351 13.29 15.18 20.39
N ARG A 352 12.38 15.83 19.66
CA ARG A 352 11.16 15.21 19.14
C ARG A 352 11.45 14.02 18.24
N SER A 353 12.35 14.17 17.27
CA SER A 353 12.76 13.08 16.38
C SER A 353 13.31 11.89 17.16
N HIS A 354 14.16 12.14 18.18
CA HIS A 354 14.67 11.08 19.05
C HIS A 354 13.55 10.35 19.82
N ILE A 355 12.56 11.06 20.37
CA ILE A 355 11.40 10.43 21.01
C ILE A 355 10.69 9.50 20.04
N ILE A 356 10.44 9.95 18.81
CA ILE A 356 9.76 9.18 17.77
C ILE A 356 10.58 7.95 17.37
N GLU A 357 11.88 8.10 17.12
CA GLU A 357 12.76 7.00 16.71
C GLU A 357 12.86 5.92 17.78
N ILE A 358 13.11 6.31 19.03
CA ILE A 358 13.21 5.38 20.16
C ILE A 358 11.84 4.72 20.40
N GLY A 359 10.77 5.52 20.40
CA GLY A 359 9.41 5.05 20.57
C GLY A 359 9.04 4.03 19.48
N ALA A 360 9.35 4.30 18.22
CA ALA A 360 9.11 3.38 17.11
C ALA A 360 9.93 2.09 17.25
N LYS A 361 11.22 2.17 17.60
CA LYS A 361 12.07 1.00 17.83
C LYS A 361 11.56 0.12 18.98
N LEU A 362 10.93 0.72 19.99
CA LEU A 362 10.54 0.03 21.23
C LEU A 362 9.03 -0.28 21.33
N SER A 363 8.19 0.26 20.44
CA SER A 363 6.72 0.16 20.41
C SER A 363 6.13 -1.26 20.23
N GLY A 364 6.92 -2.33 20.38
CA GLY A 364 6.37 -3.69 20.56
C GLY A 364 6.96 -4.81 19.72
N ARG A 365 8.09 -4.59 19.02
CA ARG A 365 8.68 -5.63 18.14
C ARG A 365 10.15 -5.97 18.40
N GLY A 366 10.70 -5.45 19.51
CA GLY A 366 12.11 -5.60 19.88
C GLY A 366 13.03 -4.71 19.05
N LEU A 367 14.27 -4.54 19.53
CA LEU A 367 15.33 -3.81 18.82
C LEU A 367 15.65 -4.50 17.49
N GLN A 368 14.96 -4.13 16.41
CA GLN A 368 15.33 -4.49 15.05
C GLN A 368 16.01 -3.29 14.43
N ASP A 369 17.32 -3.24 14.62
CA ASP A 369 18.18 -2.25 13.99
C ASP A 369 18.19 -2.50 12.47
N GLY A 370 17.83 -1.47 11.71
CA GLY A 370 17.87 -1.55 10.26
C GLY A 370 17.97 -0.15 9.68
N ASP A 371 19.10 0.12 9.02
CA ASP A 371 19.42 1.34 8.26
C ASP A 371 18.40 1.69 7.15
N LEU A 372 17.36 0.87 6.95
CA LEU A 372 16.36 0.97 5.87
C LEU A 372 14.95 1.20 6.43
N THR A 373 14.87 1.83 7.59
CA THR A 373 13.62 2.23 8.25
C THR A 373 13.41 3.73 8.06
N LYS A 374 12.24 4.11 7.54
CA LYS A 374 11.83 5.51 7.37
C LYS A 374 10.58 5.76 8.21
N ILE A 375 10.65 6.68 9.16
CA ILE A 375 9.47 7.16 9.86
C ILE A 375 8.99 8.41 9.14
N VAL A 376 7.71 8.42 8.80
CA VAL A 376 7.05 9.54 8.12
C VAL A 376 5.88 10.02 8.95
N GLN A 377 5.69 11.33 8.91
CA GLN A 377 4.58 11.99 9.56
C GLN A 377 3.51 12.30 8.50
N VAL A 378 2.26 12.03 8.85
CA VAL A 378 1.07 12.29 8.04
C VAL A 378 0.43 13.56 8.60
N ASP A 379 0.83 14.68 8.01
CA ASP A 379 0.39 16.04 8.37
C ASP A 379 -0.14 16.80 7.15
N ASP A 380 -0.83 17.91 7.41
CA ASP A 380 -1.20 18.88 6.39
C ASP A 380 0.08 19.50 5.77
N PRO A 381 0.33 19.34 4.45
CA PRO A 381 1.51 19.86 3.79
C PRO A 381 1.54 21.39 3.66
N SER A 382 0.48 22.11 4.04
CA SER A 382 0.44 23.58 3.95
C SER A 382 1.47 24.28 4.85
N GLY A 383 2.04 23.60 5.85
CA GLY A 383 3.20 24.10 6.61
C GLY A 383 2.95 25.41 7.35
N GLU A 384 1.73 25.94 7.34
CA GLU A 384 1.32 26.98 8.25
C GLU A 384 1.05 26.30 9.59
N ASP A 385 1.77 26.71 10.63
CA ASP A 385 1.45 26.53 12.05
C ASP A 385 0.06 27.12 12.43
N THR A 386 -0.86 27.22 11.48
CA THR A 386 -2.28 27.29 11.76
C THR A 386 -2.66 25.95 12.35
N ILE A 387 -2.80 25.95 13.67
CA ILE A 387 -3.72 25.07 14.41
C ILE A 387 -4.90 24.86 13.47
N THR A 388 -4.97 23.68 12.83
CA THR A 388 -6.14 23.32 12.05
C THR A 388 -7.34 23.53 12.98
N PRO A 389 -8.50 24.02 12.49
CA PRO A 389 -9.66 24.28 13.36
C PRO A 389 -10.11 23.06 14.19
N THR A 390 -9.56 21.88 13.88
CA THR A 390 -9.81 20.59 14.51
C THR A 390 -8.72 20.08 15.45
N GLY A 391 -7.56 20.75 15.59
CA GLY A 391 -6.49 20.30 16.49
C GLY A 391 -6.00 18.87 16.23
N GLN A 392 -6.11 18.39 14.99
CA GLN A 392 -5.82 17.00 14.66
C GLN A 392 -4.32 16.74 14.70
N ALA A 393 -3.95 15.76 15.53
CA ALA A 393 -2.58 15.32 15.71
C ALA A 393 -2.05 14.62 14.45
N ALA A 394 -0.76 14.81 14.24
CA ALA A 394 0.05 14.10 13.29
C ALA A 394 0.04 12.59 13.49
N TYR A 395 -0.23 11.83 12.43
CA TYR A 395 -0.11 10.37 12.49
C TYR A 395 1.28 9.93 12.05
N LEU A 396 1.90 9.03 12.81
CA LEU A 396 3.22 8.51 12.49
C LEU A 396 3.11 7.15 11.83
N LEU A 397 3.80 6.99 10.70
CA LEU A 397 3.95 5.73 9.99
C LEU A 397 5.42 5.35 9.94
N GLN A 398 5.71 4.07 10.12
CA GLN A 398 7.03 3.51 9.92
C GLN A 398 7.00 2.62 8.68
N LEU A 399 7.77 3.00 7.65
CA LEU A 399 8.01 2.19 6.46
C LEU A 399 9.35 1.51 6.63
N ARG A 400 9.35 0.18 6.60
CA ARG A 400 10.55 -0.62 6.79
C ARG A 400 10.71 -1.58 5.64
N LEU A 401 11.86 -1.52 4.97
CA LEU A 401 12.19 -2.51 3.96
C LEU A 401 12.45 -3.86 4.63
N ALA A 402 11.52 -4.80 4.48
CA ALA A 402 11.64 -6.14 5.05
C ALA A 402 12.60 -6.99 4.22
N SER A 403 12.55 -6.88 2.89
CA SER A 403 13.46 -7.61 2.03
C SER A 403 13.54 -7.06 0.60
N THR A 404 14.63 -7.40 -0.08
CA THR A 404 14.82 -7.16 -1.52
C THR A 404 15.46 -8.34 -2.19
N ARG A 405 15.11 -8.57 -3.45
CA ARG A 405 15.71 -9.62 -4.29
C ARG A 405 15.60 -9.22 -5.77
N PRO A 406 16.47 -9.74 -6.65
CA PRO A 406 16.33 -9.54 -8.09
C PRO A 406 14.96 -10.01 -8.58
N VAL A 407 14.41 -9.36 -9.60
CA VAL A 407 13.15 -9.80 -10.23
C VAL A 407 13.31 -11.22 -10.81
N PRO A 408 12.42 -12.18 -10.47
CA PRO A 408 12.48 -13.53 -11.03
C PRO A 408 12.06 -13.54 -12.49
N ARG A 409 12.66 -14.43 -13.28
CA ARG A 409 12.13 -14.76 -14.60
C ARG A 409 10.84 -15.55 -14.44
N ILE A 410 9.75 -15.05 -15.03
CA ILE A 410 8.44 -15.68 -15.05
C ILE A 410 7.98 -15.97 -16.48
N GLY A 411 7.03 -16.87 -16.62
CA GLY A 411 6.39 -17.17 -17.91
C GLY A 411 5.17 -16.28 -18.19
N PRO A 412 4.50 -16.48 -19.34
CA PRO A 412 3.22 -15.84 -19.59
C PRO A 412 2.15 -16.37 -18.63
N GLY A 413 1.20 -15.52 -18.29
CA GLY A 413 0.08 -15.89 -17.43
C GLY A 413 -0.40 -14.77 -16.51
N THR A 414 -1.43 -15.08 -15.73
CA THR A 414 -1.93 -14.20 -14.66
C THR A 414 -1.00 -14.30 -13.45
N VAL A 415 -0.35 -13.19 -13.10
CA VAL A 415 0.66 -13.15 -12.04
C VAL A 415 0.02 -12.81 -10.70
N LYS A 416 0.45 -13.50 -9.63
CA LYS A 416 0.15 -13.12 -8.24
C LYS A 416 1.40 -13.20 -7.37
N LEU A 417 1.50 -12.24 -6.47
CA LEU A 417 2.45 -12.23 -5.36
C LEU A 417 1.77 -12.72 -4.08
N PHE A 418 2.47 -13.56 -3.33
CA PHE A 418 2.13 -13.94 -1.96
C PHE A 418 3.32 -13.64 -1.08
N VAL A 419 3.06 -13.09 0.10
CA VAL A 419 4.12 -12.74 1.06
C VAL A 419 3.82 -13.31 2.44
N SER A 420 4.88 -13.62 3.18
CA SER A 420 4.79 -13.96 4.60
C SER A 420 4.36 -12.73 5.40
N GLU A 421 3.90 -12.94 6.63
CA GLU A 421 3.36 -11.87 7.47
C GLU A 421 4.41 -10.87 7.99
N ASP A 422 5.71 -11.20 7.89
CA ASP A 422 6.84 -10.28 8.11
C ASP A 422 7.48 -9.77 6.80
N GLY A 423 6.96 -10.20 5.64
CA GLY A 423 7.52 -9.86 4.34
C GLY A 423 8.90 -10.45 4.04
N SER A 424 9.46 -11.33 4.87
CA SER A 424 10.77 -11.94 4.62
C SER A 424 10.73 -12.96 3.48
N ASP A 425 9.63 -13.70 3.36
CA ASP A 425 9.40 -14.69 2.32
C ASP A 425 8.35 -14.23 1.29
N VAL A 426 8.62 -14.55 0.03
CA VAL A 426 7.79 -14.17 -1.12
C VAL A 426 7.65 -15.36 -2.06
N LEU A 427 6.46 -15.53 -2.59
CA LEU A 427 6.14 -16.50 -3.64
C LEU A 427 5.54 -15.75 -4.83
N VAL A 428 6.13 -15.94 -6.01
CA VAL A 428 5.57 -15.43 -7.28
C VAL A 428 4.93 -16.59 -8.00
N SER A 429 3.67 -16.45 -8.38
CA SER A 429 2.96 -17.43 -9.21
C SER A 429 2.51 -16.82 -10.53
N TRP A 430 2.42 -17.66 -11.56
CA TRP A 430 1.79 -17.30 -12.83
C TRP A 430 0.91 -18.45 -13.32
N ALA A 431 -0.37 -18.15 -13.52
CA ALA A 431 -1.38 -19.13 -13.93
C ALA A 431 -1.48 -19.23 -15.45
N GLN A 432 -1.56 -20.47 -15.93
CA GLN A 432 -1.84 -20.88 -17.30
C GLN A 432 -3.15 -21.69 -17.31
N THR A 433 -3.60 -22.11 -18.49
CA THR A 433 -4.92 -22.75 -18.66
C THR A 433 -5.15 -23.97 -17.76
N ASP A 434 -4.13 -24.82 -17.58
CA ASP A 434 -4.23 -26.11 -16.90
C ASP A 434 -3.29 -26.25 -15.70
N LYS A 435 -2.57 -25.18 -15.33
CA LYS A 435 -1.56 -25.22 -14.26
C LYS A 435 -1.24 -23.84 -13.70
N VAL A 436 -0.75 -23.83 -12.47
CA VAL A 436 -0.14 -22.67 -11.82
C VAL A 436 1.34 -22.98 -11.60
N LEU A 437 2.22 -22.19 -12.21
CA LEU A 437 3.64 -22.27 -11.92
C LEU A 437 4.00 -21.25 -10.84
N TYR A 438 5.04 -21.53 -10.06
CA TYR A 438 5.49 -20.61 -9.02
C TYR A 438 6.98 -20.74 -8.71
N ARG A 439 7.54 -19.68 -8.14
CA ARG A 439 8.88 -19.65 -7.55
C ARG A 439 8.78 -19.17 -6.11
N LEU A 440 9.64 -19.73 -5.27
CA LEU A 440 9.77 -19.36 -3.86
C LEU A 440 11.03 -18.54 -3.67
N SER A 441 10.99 -17.61 -2.74
CA SER A 441 12.19 -16.95 -2.23
C SER A 441 13.13 -17.93 -1.54
N LYS A 442 14.42 -17.73 -1.83
CA LYS A 442 15.52 -18.48 -1.21
C LYS A 442 16.80 -17.67 -1.26
N ASP A 443 17.44 -17.45 -0.11
CA ASP A 443 18.80 -16.88 0.03
C ASP A 443 19.03 -15.60 -0.82
N GLY A 444 18.08 -14.66 -0.81
CA GLY A 444 18.14 -13.42 -1.61
C GLY A 444 17.85 -13.58 -3.11
N GLY A 445 17.52 -14.80 -3.57
CA GLY A 445 17.13 -15.13 -4.93
C GLY A 445 15.85 -15.98 -4.98
N TRP A 446 15.80 -16.91 -5.95
CA TRP A 446 14.60 -17.69 -6.26
C TRP A 446 14.89 -19.17 -6.44
N SER A 447 13.95 -20.01 -6.03
CA SER A 447 13.92 -21.42 -6.41
C SER A 447 13.75 -21.61 -7.92
N ASP A 448 13.99 -22.83 -8.39
CA ASP A 448 13.48 -23.27 -9.68
C ASP A 448 11.95 -23.16 -9.76
N ALA A 449 11.42 -23.11 -10.98
CA ALA A 449 9.98 -23.05 -11.20
C ALA A 449 9.32 -24.38 -10.81
N LEU A 450 8.37 -24.31 -9.90
CA LEU A 450 7.54 -25.41 -9.43
C LEU A 450 6.17 -25.33 -10.10
N THR A 451 5.41 -26.43 -10.14
CA THR A 451 4.12 -26.51 -10.85
C THR A 451 3.05 -27.16 -9.98
N LEU A 452 1.85 -26.57 -9.99
CA LEU A 452 0.59 -27.15 -9.52
C LEU A 452 -0.31 -27.39 -10.73
N THR A 453 -0.63 -28.64 -11.05
CA THR A 453 -1.54 -28.97 -12.15
C THR A 453 -2.99 -28.80 -11.69
N LEU A 454 -3.78 -28.02 -12.42
CA LEU A 454 -5.18 -27.80 -12.12
C LEU A 454 -5.99 -29.05 -12.51
N SER A 455 -7.04 -29.33 -11.74
CA SER A 455 -7.94 -30.47 -11.95
C SER A 455 -9.36 -30.11 -11.50
N PRO A 456 -10.37 -30.95 -11.78
CA PRO A 456 -11.73 -30.72 -11.27
C PRO A 456 -11.82 -30.59 -9.74
N THR A 457 -10.83 -31.12 -9.00
CA THR A 457 -10.77 -31.04 -7.53
C THR A 457 -9.88 -29.91 -7.02
N LEU A 458 -8.93 -29.45 -7.84
CA LEU A 458 -7.97 -28.38 -7.57
C LEU A 458 -8.13 -27.29 -8.64
N ASP A 459 -9.09 -26.40 -8.38
CA ASP A 459 -9.25 -25.19 -9.18
C ASP A 459 -8.18 -24.13 -8.84
N ILE A 460 -8.20 -23.04 -9.59
CA ILE A 460 -7.23 -21.95 -9.44
C ILE A 460 -7.29 -21.27 -8.07
N ASN A 461 -8.47 -21.19 -7.45
CA ASN A 461 -8.64 -20.54 -6.15
C ASN A 461 -8.01 -21.40 -5.06
N LYS A 462 -8.31 -22.70 -5.05
CA LYS A 462 -7.66 -23.67 -4.16
C LYS A 462 -6.15 -23.72 -4.36
N ALA A 463 -5.67 -23.63 -5.59
CA ALA A 463 -4.25 -23.55 -5.87
C ALA A 463 -3.63 -22.30 -5.21
N TYR A 464 -4.28 -21.15 -5.32
CA TYR A 464 -3.82 -19.92 -4.65
C TYR A 464 -3.90 -20.00 -3.12
N ASP A 465 -4.90 -20.68 -2.55
CA ASP A 465 -4.97 -20.91 -1.10
C ASP A 465 -3.79 -21.76 -0.61
N ILE A 466 -3.45 -22.82 -1.33
CA ILE A 466 -2.29 -23.67 -1.03
C ILE A 466 -0.98 -22.85 -1.09
N LEU A 467 -0.82 -22.01 -2.11
CA LEU A 467 0.37 -21.17 -2.26
C LEU A 467 0.45 -20.10 -1.15
N GLY A 468 -0.67 -19.50 -0.77
CA GLY A 468 -0.77 -18.57 0.35
C GLY A 468 -0.45 -19.24 1.70
N GLN A 469 -0.95 -20.44 1.94
CA GLN A 469 -0.58 -21.23 3.14
C GLN A 469 0.91 -21.57 3.14
N ARG A 470 1.47 -21.92 1.98
CA ARG A 470 2.88 -22.27 1.86
C ARG A 470 3.82 -21.13 2.23
N VAL A 471 3.50 -19.88 1.86
CA VAL A 471 4.34 -18.73 2.23
C VAL A 471 4.17 -18.34 3.71
N ARG A 472 2.98 -18.55 4.29
CA ARG A 472 2.72 -18.28 5.71
C ARG A 472 3.37 -19.29 6.67
N ASN A 473 3.57 -20.52 6.22
CA ASN A 473 4.16 -21.59 7.03
C ASN A 473 5.70 -21.62 6.98
N ARG A 474 6.33 -20.62 6.36
CA ARG A 474 7.77 -20.40 6.38
C ARG A 474 8.08 -19.22 7.27
#